data_AF-A0A542DVR2-F1
#
_entry.id   AF-A0A542DVR2-F1
#
_cell.length_a   1.000
_cell.length_b   1.000
_cell.length_c   1.000
_cell.angle_alpha   90.00
_cell.angle_beta   90.00
_cell.angle_gamma   90.00
#
_symmetry.space_group_name_H-M   'P 1'
#
loop_
_entity.id
_entity.type
_entity.pdbx_description
1 polymer ?
#
loop_
_entity_poly.entity_id
_entity_poly.type
_entity_poly.pdbx_seq_one_letter_code
_entity_poly.pdbx_strand_id
1 'polypeptide(L)'
;MGHLLLVVGLAVGVLGALGWRRRRDAGAAPDPTPPAQGVRRPGVGLDPGLDEALTAVLDAHGSLVGDLLEQRLRGLVARQVPVRAIRPAPGVRTGRVCFADGTVVLARSAQGGELAAIAMAMHRSSILLTGYARDGGVTRLDLRGRTGQPMALLAVGLDQPD
;
A
#
# COMPACT_ATOMS: atom_id res chain seq x y z
N MET A 1 22.80 19.69 2.16
CA MET A 1 23.06 18.43 1.44
C MET A 1 22.15 17.37 2.02
N GLY A 2 20.95 17.24 1.47
CA GLY A 2 19.93 16.31 1.95
C GLY A 2 19.94 15.05 1.10
N HIS A 3 20.14 13.90 1.75
CA HIS A 3 19.99 12.60 1.10
C HIS A 3 18.53 12.14 1.19
N LEU A 4 17.95 11.91 0.02
CA LEU A 4 16.66 11.29 -0.25
C LEU A 4 16.56 9.92 0.45
N LEU A 5 15.57 9.73 1.32
CA LEU A 5 15.13 8.41 1.76
C LEU A 5 13.96 7.97 0.87
N LEU A 6 14.31 7.17 -0.13
CA LEU A 6 13.39 6.50 -1.05
C LEU A 6 12.81 5.29 -0.31
N VAL A 7 11.59 5.42 0.23
CA VAL A 7 10.86 4.29 0.85
C VAL A 7 9.90 3.73 -0.19
N VAL A 8 10.37 2.73 -0.93
CA VAL A 8 9.53 1.86 -1.75
C VAL A 8 8.73 0.96 -0.82
N GLY A 9 7.45 1.28 -0.62
CA GLY A 9 6.51 0.40 0.08
C GLY A 9 5.80 -0.48 -0.93
N LEU A 10 6.26 -1.72 -1.10
CA LEU A 10 5.58 -2.73 -1.91
C LEU A 10 5.22 -3.91 -1.01
N ALA A 11 3.93 -4.08 -0.74
CA ALA A 11 3.38 -5.24 -0.05
C ALA A 11 2.96 -6.27 -1.11
N VAL A 12 3.82 -7.27 -1.34
CA VAL A 12 3.45 -8.49 -2.06
C VAL A 12 2.76 -9.41 -1.05
N GLY A 13 1.44 -9.49 -1.15
CA GLY A 13 0.65 -10.56 -0.56
C GLY A 13 0.34 -11.63 -1.61
N VAL A 14 0.28 -12.88 -1.16
CA VAL A 14 -0.26 -14.08 -1.84
C VAL A 14 0.77 -14.98 -2.54
N LEU A 15 1.32 -15.95 -1.79
CA LEU A 15 1.27 -17.40 -2.07
C LEU A 15 2.07 -18.20 -1.02
N GLY A 16 1.44 -18.40 0.15
CA GLY A 16 1.95 -19.29 1.19
C GLY A 16 0.86 -20.26 1.64
N ALA A 17 0.58 -21.29 0.83
CA ALA A 17 -0.20 -22.46 1.25
C ALA A 17 -0.17 -23.57 0.18
N LEU A 18 0.82 -24.47 0.24
CA LEU A 18 0.64 -25.94 0.11
C LEU A 18 2.01 -26.62 0.14
N GLY A 19 2.30 -27.38 1.21
CA GLY A 19 3.51 -28.20 1.21
C GLY A 19 3.98 -28.70 2.58
N TRP A 20 3.09 -28.84 3.57
CA TRP A 20 3.45 -29.32 4.91
C TRP A 20 2.79 -30.68 5.17
N ARG A 21 3.27 -31.75 4.52
CA ARG A 21 2.84 -33.12 4.87
C ARG A 21 3.73 -34.28 4.42
N ARG A 22 5.04 -34.25 4.66
CA ARG A 22 5.87 -35.48 4.61
C ARG A 22 6.98 -35.46 5.66
N ARG A 23 6.65 -35.93 6.87
CA ARG A 23 7.59 -36.49 7.85
C ARG A 23 6.97 -37.77 8.41
N ARG A 24 7.81 -38.77 8.64
CA ARG A 24 7.57 -40.24 8.73
C ARG A 24 7.65 -40.83 7.33
N ASP A 25 8.74 -41.49 6.94
CA ASP A 25 9.34 -42.62 7.65
C ASP A 25 10.86 -42.54 7.88
N ALA A 26 11.28 -43.16 8.97
CA ALA A 26 12.65 -43.41 9.34
C ALA A 26 13.07 -44.79 8.83
N GLY A 27 14.36 -44.94 8.48
CA GLY A 27 15.08 -46.22 8.54
C GLY A 27 15.55 -46.79 7.21
N ALA A 28 16.73 -46.36 6.76
CA ALA A 28 17.65 -47.19 5.97
C ALA A 28 19.07 -46.60 6.05
N ALA A 29 20.06 -47.46 6.26
CA ALA A 29 21.45 -47.15 6.56
C ALA A 29 22.18 -46.38 5.43
N PRO A 30 23.23 -45.58 5.74
CA PRO A 30 24.04 -44.93 4.73
C PRO A 30 25.10 -45.88 4.14
N ASP A 31 24.96 -46.21 2.86
CA ASP A 31 26.02 -46.75 2.01
C ASP A 31 26.90 -45.58 1.53
N PRO A 32 28.25 -45.67 1.56
CA PRO A 32 29.11 -44.53 1.23
C PRO A 32 29.09 -44.24 -0.27
N THR A 33 28.32 -43.22 -0.65
CA THR A 33 28.33 -42.65 -2.00
C THR A 33 29.62 -41.84 -2.22
N PRO A 34 30.32 -41.98 -3.36
CA PRO A 34 31.53 -41.22 -3.68
C PRO A 34 31.27 -39.71 -3.70
N PRO A 35 32.29 -38.86 -3.49
CA PRO A 35 32.11 -37.44 -3.28
C PRO A 35 31.40 -36.78 -4.46
N ALA A 36 30.17 -36.34 -4.22
CA ALA A 36 29.43 -35.48 -5.12
C ALA A 36 30.27 -34.22 -5.35
N GLN A 37 30.78 -34.10 -6.57
CA GLN A 37 31.41 -32.89 -7.08
C GLN A 37 30.51 -31.70 -6.73
N GLY A 38 31.07 -30.74 -6.02
CA GLY A 38 30.35 -29.56 -5.57
C GLY A 38 29.64 -28.91 -6.74
N VAL A 39 28.31 -28.98 -6.73
CA VAL A 39 27.46 -28.11 -7.55
C VAL A 39 27.80 -26.70 -7.10
N ARG A 40 28.69 -26.03 -7.83
CA ARG A 40 28.85 -24.59 -7.76
C ARG A 40 27.47 -24.03 -8.07
N ARG A 41 26.73 -23.61 -7.04
CA ARG A 41 25.53 -22.82 -7.23
C ARG A 41 25.98 -21.59 -8.02
N PRO A 42 25.45 -21.35 -9.24
CA PRO A 42 25.66 -20.07 -9.89
C PRO A 42 25.22 -19.00 -8.90
N GLY A 43 26.10 -18.04 -8.62
CA GLY A 43 25.71 -16.89 -7.81
C GLY A 43 24.47 -16.28 -8.44
N VAL A 44 23.43 -16.04 -7.64
CA VAL A 44 22.23 -15.30 -8.05
C VAL A 44 22.66 -13.85 -8.23
N GLY A 45 23.40 -13.56 -9.30
CA GLY A 45 23.47 -12.24 -9.88
C GLY A 45 22.19 -12.09 -10.68
N LEU A 46 21.33 -11.16 -10.28
CA LEU A 46 20.22 -10.75 -11.12
C LEU A 46 20.82 -10.32 -12.47
N ASP A 47 20.30 -10.87 -13.55
CA ASP A 47 20.69 -10.46 -14.89
C ASP A 47 20.46 -8.95 -15.00
N PRO A 48 21.45 -8.13 -15.37
CA PRO A 48 21.27 -6.67 -15.48
C PRO A 48 20.10 -6.29 -16.40
N GLY A 49 19.76 -7.13 -17.39
CA GLY A 49 18.57 -6.92 -18.22
C GLY A 49 17.25 -7.17 -17.49
N LEU A 50 17.24 -8.03 -16.46
CA LEU A 50 16.07 -8.27 -15.60
C LEU A 50 15.82 -7.09 -14.66
N ASP A 51 16.87 -6.51 -14.08
CA ASP A 51 16.74 -5.37 -13.16
C ASP A 51 16.22 -4.11 -13.88
N GLU A 52 16.71 -3.85 -15.10
CA GLU A 52 16.22 -2.76 -15.95
C GLU A 52 14.75 -2.98 -16.35
N ALA A 53 14.40 -4.20 -16.79
CA ALA A 53 13.03 -4.55 -17.14
C ALA A 53 12.07 -4.44 -15.95
N LEU A 54 12.48 -4.90 -14.76
CA LEU A 54 11.68 -4.78 -13.54
C LEU A 54 11.47 -3.31 -13.17
N THR A 55 12.51 -2.48 -13.26
CA THR A 55 12.42 -1.04 -12.99
C THR A 55 11.42 -0.37 -13.93
N ALA A 56 11.52 -0.65 -15.24
CA ALA A 56 10.58 -0.11 -16.23
C ALA A 56 9.12 -0.54 -15.95
N VAL A 57 8.90 -1.79 -15.54
CA VAL A 57 7.57 -2.27 -15.14
C VAL A 57 7.07 -1.57 -13.89
N LEU A 58 7.92 -1.38 -12.88
CA LEU A 58 7.56 -0.68 -11.65
C LEU A 58 7.18 0.77 -11.91
N ASP A 59 7.90 1.46 -12.80
CA ASP A 59 7.62 2.85 -13.17
C ASP A 59 6.32 2.98 -13.97
N ALA A 60 6.11 2.09 -14.95
CA ALA A 60 4.88 2.05 -15.72
C ALA A 60 3.67 1.73 -14.83
N HIS A 61 3.83 0.77 -13.92
CA HIS A 61 2.80 0.42 -12.94
C HIS A 61 2.51 1.56 -11.97
N GLY A 62 3.54 2.24 -11.46
CA GLY A 62 3.41 3.38 -10.55
C GLY A 62 2.65 4.55 -11.18
N SER A 63 2.90 4.82 -12.47
CA SER A 63 2.15 5.81 -13.24
C SER A 63 0.67 5.45 -13.33
N LEU A 64 0.37 4.21 -13.73
CA LEU A 64 -1.01 3.73 -13.88
C LEU A 64 -1.79 3.74 -12.56
N VAL A 65 -1.17 3.32 -11.46
CA VAL A 65 -1.79 3.36 -10.12
C VAL A 65 -2.06 4.80 -9.70
N GLY A 66 -1.13 5.71 -9.98
CA GLY A 66 -1.30 7.15 -9.72
C GLY A 66 -2.48 7.74 -10.49
N ASP A 67 -2.60 7.43 -11.78
CA ASP A 67 -3.69 7.92 -12.63
C ASP A 67 -5.05 7.37 -12.18
N LEU A 68 -5.09 6.08 -11.81
CA LEU A 68 -6.31 5.47 -11.28
C LEU A 68 -6.74 6.12 -9.96
N LEU A 69 -5.80 6.35 -9.04
CA LEU A 69 -6.07 7.07 -7.80
C LEU A 69 -6.64 8.46 -8.10
N GLU A 70 -5.98 9.22 -8.97
CA GLU A 70 -6.43 10.55 -9.35
C GLU A 70 -7.84 10.54 -9.94
N GLN A 71 -8.12 9.62 -10.87
CA GLN A 71 -9.45 9.46 -11.46
C GLN A 71 -10.53 9.21 -10.40
N ARG A 72 -10.22 8.37 -9.40
CA ARG A 72 -11.14 8.09 -8.28
C ARG A 72 -11.35 9.32 -7.40
N LEU A 73 -10.27 9.99 -7.01
CA LEU A 73 -10.34 11.21 -6.17
C LEU A 73 -11.12 12.33 -6.86
N ARG A 74 -10.92 12.53 -8.16
CA ARG A 74 -11.69 13.49 -8.97
C ARG A 74 -13.18 13.20 -8.91
N GLY A 75 -13.57 11.92 -9.02
CA GLY A 75 -14.96 11.50 -8.89
C GLY A 75 -15.54 11.77 -7.50
N LEU A 76 -14.78 11.51 -6.44
CA LEU A 76 -15.19 11.76 -5.05
C LEU A 76 -15.42 13.26 -4.78
N VAL A 77 -14.52 14.12 -5.25
CA VAL A 77 -14.65 15.59 -5.12
C VAL A 77 -15.86 16.09 -5.91
N ALA A 78 -15.97 15.72 -7.20
CA ALA A 78 -17.03 16.21 -8.06
C ALA A 78 -18.44 15.83 -7.58
N ARG A 79 -18.59 14.62 -7.03
CA ARG A 79 -19.87 14.12 -6.51
C ARG A 79 -20.08 14.42 -5.02
N GLN A 80 -19.11 15.07 -4.36
CA GLN A 80 -19.14 15.36 -2.92
C GLN A 80 -19.46 14.11 -2.08
N VAL A 81 -18.79 13.00 -2.39
CA VAL A 81 -19.05 11.72 -1.73
C VAL A 81 -18.56 11.77 -0.29
N PRO A 82 -19.41 11.48 0.71
CA PRO A 82 -19.01 11.58 2.09
C PRO A 82 -18.18 10.38 2.56
N VAL A 83 -17.27 10.65 3.49
CA VAL A 83 -16.57 9.61 4.26
C VAL A 83 -17.57 8.92 5.19
N ARG A 84 -17.63 7.60 5.14
CA ARG A 84 -18.52 6.75 5.94
C ARG A 84 -17.84 6.10 7.11
N ALA A 85 -16.58 5.70 6.93
CA ALA A 85 -15.82 5.08 7.99
C ALA A 85 -14.34 5.41 7.84
N ILE A 86 -13.63 5.39 8.98
CA ILE A 86 -12.19 5.25 9.02
C ILE A 86 -11.92 3.94 9.77
N ARG A 87 -11.25 3.00 9.10
CA ARG A 87 -10.89 1.71 9.67
C ARG A 87 -9.38 1.63 9.89
N PRO A 88 -8.92 0.87 10.90
CA PRO A 88 -7.49 0.59 11.05
C PRO A 88 -6.92 -0.09 9.80
N ALA A 89 -5.66 0.18 9.50
CA ALA A 89 -4.90 -0.49 8.46
C ALA A 89 -3.51 -0.87 8.98
N PRO A 90 -2.84 -1.87 8.38
CA PRO A 90 -1.43 -2.12 8.67
C PRO A 90 -0.58 -0.87 8.40
N GLY A 91 0.36 -0.59 9.31
CA GLY A 91 1.28 0.53 9.18
C GLY A 91 1.07 1.63 10.24
N VAL A 92 2.15 2.33 10.56
CA VAL A 92 2.14 3.40 11.55
C VAL A 92 1.28 4.56 11.03
N ARG A 93 0.33 5.03 11.86
CA ARG A 93 -0.56 6.17 11.55
C ARG A 93 -1.31 6.01 10.22
N THR A 94 -1.60 4.77 9.84
CA THR A 94 -2.28 4.45 8.58
C THR A 94 -3.70 3.98 8.87
N GLY A 95 -4.64 4.32 7.99
CA GLY A 95 -6.04 3.94 8.09
C GLY A 95 -6.69 3.87 6.71
N ARG A 96 -7.78 3.12 6.62
CA ARG A 96 -8.63 3.00 5.43
C ARG A 96 -9.74 4.03 5.53
N VAL A 97 -9.76 4.98 4.61
CA VAL A 97 -10.82 5.98 4.49
C VAL A 97 -11.86 5.45 3.51
N CYS A 98 -13.02 5.05 4.04
CA CYS A 98 -14.09 4.46 3.25
C CYS A 98 -15.12 5.53 2.87
N PHE A 99 -15.32 5.74 1.58
CA PHE A 99 -16.30 6.67 1.04
C PHE A 99 -17.64 5.99 0.77
N ALA A 100 -18.72 6.78 0.70
CA ALA A 100 -20.08 6.27 0.51
C ALA A 100 -20.34 5.61 -0.85
N ASP A 101 -19.50 5.86 -1.86
CA ASP A 101 -19.59 5.21 -3.17
C ASP A 101 -18.81 3.89 -3.25
N GLY A 102 -18.29 3.40 -2.11
CA GLY A 102 -17.50 2.18 -2.01
C GLY A 102 -16.01 2.37 -2.26
N THR A 103 -15.55 3.57 -2.65
CA THR A 103 -14.12 3.84 -2.78
C THR A 103 -13.44 3.75 -1.42
N VAL A 104 -12.34 3.00 -1.33
CA VAL A 104 -11.49 2.95 -0.14
C VAL A 104 -10.11 3.49 -0.50
N VAL A 105 -9.64 4.45 0.28
CA VAL A 105 -8.30 5.02 0.14
C VAL A 105 -7.49 4.66 1.37
N LEU A 106 -6.34 4.02 1.15
CA LEU A 106 -5.35 3.84 2.19
C LEU A 106 -4.65 5.19 2.40
N ALA A 107 -4.73 5.73 3.61
CA ALA A 107 -4.19 7.03 3.92
C ALA A 107 -3.42 7.01 5.24
N ARG A 108 -2.39 7.86 5.33
CA ARG A 108 -1.61 8.06 6.55
C ARG A 108 -1.76 9.49 7.05
N SER A 109 -1.67 9.65 8.38
CA SER A 109 -1.53 10.95 9.00
C SER A 109 -0.08 11.45 8.83
N ALA A 110 0.08 12.73 8.47
CA ALA A 110 1.37 13.40 8.54
C ALA A 110 1.79 13.60 10.02
N GLN A 111 0.82 13.89 10.89
CA GLN A 111 1.02 14.09 12.32
C GLN A 111 0.24 13.05 13.15
N GLY A 112 0.62 12.86 14.42
CA GLY A 112 -0.15 11.99 15.31
C GLY A 112 -1.57 12.53 15.52
N GLY A 113 -2.58 11.66 15.42
CA GLY A 113 -3.96 11.97 15.81
C GLY A 113 -4.88 12.49 14.70
N GLU A 114 -4.40 12.78 13.50
CA GLU A 114 -5.26 13.34 12.42
C GLU A 114 -6.38 12.37 12.01
N LEU A 115 -6.09 11.07 11.84
CA LEU A 115 -7.11 10.06 11.57
C LEU A 115 -8.18 10.00 12.67
N ALA A 116 -7.77 10.08 13.93
CA ALA A 116 -8.68 10.09 15.07
C ALA A 116 -9.52 11.38 15.11
N ALA A 117 -8.91 12.54 14.81
CA ALA A 117 -9.60 13.81 14.74
C ALA A 117 -10.69 13.82 13.65
N ILE A 118 -10.39 13.24 12.48
CA ILE A 118 -11.38 13.09 11.40
C ILE A 118 -12.51 12.15 11.83
N ALA A 119 -12.18 10.98 12.40
CA ALA A 119 -13.19 10.04 12.91
C ALA A 119 -14.12 10.71 13.94
N MET A 120 -13.55 11.50 14.86
CA MET A 120 -14.34 12.30 15.81
C MET A 120 -15.18 13.38 15.14
N ALA A 121 -14.68 14.03 14.09
CA ALA A 121 -15.43 15.03 13.34
C ALA A 121 -16.61 14.42 12.57
N MET A 122 -16.49 13.16 12.12
CA MET A 122 -17.57 12.43 11.45
C MET A 122 -18.81 12.23 12.34
N HIS A 123 -18.65 12.16 13.67
CA HIS A 123 -19.78 12.11 14.60
C HIS A 123 -20.59 13.41 14.65
N ARG A 124 -19.99 14.55 14.26
CA ARG A 124 -20.62 15.88 14.31
C ARG A 124 -21.16 16.34 12.96
N SER A 125 -20.55 15.89 11.87
CA SER A 125 -20.94 16.31 10.52
C SER A 125 -20.43 15.33 9.47
N SER A 126 -21.09 15.33 8.31
CA SER A 126 -20.56 14.68 7.11
C SER A 126 -19.20 15.29 6.72
N ILE A 127 -18.19 14.44 6.58
CA ILE A 127 -16.86 14.82 6.10
C ILE A 127 -16.75 14.50 4.63
N LEU A 128 -16.32 15.48 3.84
CA LEU A 128 -16.15 15.37 2.40
C LEU A 128 -14.69 15.51 2.02
N LEU A 129 -14.29 14.86 0.92
CA LEU A 129 -13.08 15.23 0.20
C LEU A 129 -13.37 16.50 -0.62
N THR A 130 -12.72 17.60 -0.26
CA THR A 130 -12.91 18.90 -0.92
C THR A 130 -11.86 19.17 -1.99
N GLY A 131 -10.73 18.47 -1.95
CA GLY A 131 -9.65 18.61 -2.91
C GLY A 131 -8.55 17.60 -2.67
N TYR A 132 -7.60 17.56 -3.60
CA TYR A 132 -6.39 16.78 -3.48
C TYR A 132 -5.26 17.45 -4.26
N ALA A 133 -4.02 17.23 -3.85
CA ALA A 133 -2.83 17.72 -4.53
C ALA A 133 -1.76 16.63 -4.56
N ARG A 134 -1.07 16.48 -5.68
CA ARG A 134 0.03 15.52 -5.83
C ARG A 134 1.34 16.30 -5.92
N ASP A 135 2.26 16.00 -5.01
CA ASP A 135 3.59 16.61 -4.97
C ASP A 135 4.63 15.54 -4.60
N GLY A 136 5.70 15.42 -5.38
CA GLY A 136 6.81 14.49 -5.11
C GLY A 136 6.39 13.03 -4.90
N GLY A 137 5.34 12.57 -5.58
CA GLY A 137 4.80 11.20 -5.42
C GLY A 137 3.88 11.01 -4.21
N VAL A 138 3.70 12.03 -3.37
CA VAL A 138 2.76 12.03 -2.26
C VAL A 138 1.48 12.72 -2.70
N THR A 139 0.34 12.06 -2.47
CA THR A 139 -0.97 12.67 -2.75
C THR A 139 -1.59 13.13 -1.44
N ARG A 140 -1.73 14.44 -1.25
CA ARG A 140 -2.44 15.03 -0.12
C ARG A 140 -3.94 15.06 -0.41
N LEU A 141 -4.73 14.66 0.59
CA LEU A 141 -6.19 14.73 0.59
C LEU A 141 -6.63 15.86 1.51
N ASP A 142 -7.43 16.79 1.00
CA ASP A 142 -8.01 17.87 1.80
C ASP A 142 -9.47 17.53 2.13
N LEU A 143 -9.73 17.35 3.42
CA LEU A 143 -11.00 16.91 3.98
C LEU A 143 -11.64 18.03 4.77
N ARG A 144 -12.96 18.15 4.69
CA ARG A 144 -13.70 19.16 5.45
C ARG A 144 -15.08 18.70 5.85
N GLY A 145 -15.45 18.99 7.10
CA GLY A 145 -16.83 18.93 7.57
C GLY A 145 -17.51 20.29 7.41
N ARG A 146 -18.85 20.30 7.31
CA ARG A 146 -19.66 21.52 7.02
C ARG A 146 -19.29 22.75 7.86
N THR A 147 -18.99 22.56 9.14
CA THR A 147 -18.64 23.64 10.10
C THR A 147 -17.27 23.43 10.75
N GLY A 148 -16.48 22.49 10.21
CA GLY A 148 -15.20 22.07 10.80
C GLY A 148 -14.01 22.83 10.24
N GLN A 149 -12.90 22.71 10.97
CA GLN A 149 -11.58 23.09 10.47
C GLN A 149 -11.18 22.20 9.28
N PRO A 150 -10.40 22.72 8.32
CA PRO A 150 -9.78 21.89 7.30
C PRO A 150 -8.90 20.80 7.93
N MET A 151 -8.98 19.59 7.39
CA MET A 151 -8.20 18.44 7.81
C MET A 151 -7.48 17.88 6.59
N ALA A 152 -6.36 17.19 6.81
CA ALA A 152 -5.63 16.57 5.72
C ALA A 152 -5.11 15.20 6.07
N LEU A 153 -4.94 14.38 5.04
CA LEU A 153 -4.26 13.08 5.09
C LEU A 153 -3.36 12.94 3.88
N LEU A 154 -2.43 11.99 3.92
CA LEU A 154 -1.62 11.61 2.77
C LEU A 154 -2.12 10.27 2.26
N ALA A 155 -2.64 10.23 1.03
CA ALA A 155 -2.98 8.99 0.36
C ALA A 155 -1.71 8.20 0.06
N VAL A 156 -1.78 6.91 0.41
CA VAL A 156 -0.79 5.88 0.07
C VAL A 156 -1.21 5.18 -1.22
N GLY A 157 -2.51 4.95 -1.40
CA GLY A 157 -3.05 4.31 -2.60
C GLY A 157 -4.54 3.98 -2.47
N LEU A 158 -5.06 3.33 -3.50
CA LEU A 158 -6.39 2.71 -3.43
C LEU A 158 -6.31 1.39 -2.66
N ASP A 159 -7.40 1.07 -1.97
CA ASP A 159 -7.58 -0.19 -1.27
C ASP A 159 -8.91 -0.83 -1.68
N GLN A 160 -9.05 -2.14 -1.42
CA GLN A 160 -10.27 -2.87 -1.68
C GLN A 160 -11.27 -2.67 -0.54
N PRO A 161 -12.59 -2.68 -0.80
CA PRO A 161 -13.58 -2.86 0.26
C PRO A 161 -13.45 -4.27 0.87
N ASP A 162 -13.80 -4.40 2.16
CA ASP A 162 -13.85 -5.68 2.88
C ASP A 162 -14.96 -6.62 2.36
#